data_AF-A0A526YN36-F1
#
_entry.id   AF-A0A526YN36-F1
#
_cell.length_a   1.000
_cell.length_b   1.000
_cell.length_c   1.000
_cell.angle_alpha   90.00
_cell.angle_beta   90.00
_cell.angle_gamma   90.00
#
_symmetry.space_group_name_H-M   'P 1'
#
loop_
_entity.id
_entity.type
_entity.pdbx_description
1 polymer ?
#
loop_
_entity_poly.entity_id
_entity_poly.type
_entity_poly.pdbx_seq_one_letter_code
_entity_poly.pdbx_strand_id
1 'polypeptide(L)'
;GQGRAPMIAKKIRDFLPEADLLSYCTAILRVYNLYGRRDNKYKARIKILVHETGVEEITRQVEAEWQELKDADLKLPEADIRAIDAYFAP
;
A
#
# COMPACT_ATOMS: atom_id res chain seq x y z
N GLY A 1 -3.44 12.48 1.07
CA GLY A 1 -2.42 12.88 2.07
C GLY A 1 -2.39 14.38 2.28
N GLN A 2 -2.44 14.86 3.52
CA GLN A 2 -2.86 16.24 3.86
C GLN A 2 -1.73 17.27 4.13
N GLY A 3 -0.45 16.88 4.11
CA GLY A 3 0.65 17.88 4.24
C GLY A 3 0.69 18.88 3.07
N ARG A 4 1.54 19.92 3.15
CA ARG A 4 1.74 21.07 2.23
C ARG A 4 0.94 21.14 0.92
N ALA A 5 1.10 20.16 0.03
CA ALA A 5 0.25 20.01 -1.17
C ALA A 5 -0.82 18.94 -0.92
N PRO A 6 -2.04 19.28 -0.48
CA PRO A 6 -3.09 18.30 -0.20
C PRO A 6 -3.52 17.60 -1.49
N MET A 7 -3.73 16.28 -1.41
CA MET A 7 -4.13 15.46 -2.56
C MET A 7 -5.05 14.33 -2.08
N ILE A 8 -6.13 14.08 -2.83
CA ILE A 8 -7.05 12.95 -2.63
C ILE A 8 -6.34 11.65 -3.00
N ALA A 9 -6.66 10.57 -2.29
CA ALA A 9 -6.12 9.25 -2.61
C ALA A 9 -6.71 8.75 -3.94
N LYS A 10 -5.91 8.04 -4.73
CA LYS A 10 -6.32 7.43 -5.98
C LYS A 10 -6.61 5.95 -5.73
N LYS A 11 -7.79 5.47 -6.13
CA LYS A 11 -8.16 4.06 -6.01
C LYS A 11 -7.36 3.24 -7.03
N ILE A 12 -6.68 2.21 -6.56
CA ILE A 12 -5.88 1.30 -7.41
C ILE A 12 -6.47 -0.11 -7.49
N ARG A 13 -7.41 -0.45 -6.59
CA ARG A 13 -8.08 -1.74 -6.53
C ARG A 13 -9.46 -1.58 -5.91
N ASP A 14 -10.46 -2.27 -6.47
CA ASP A 14 -11.84 -2.19 -6.00
C ASP A 14 -12.09 -3.05 -4.76
N PHE A 15 -11.51 -4.25 -4.73
CA PHE A 15 -11.67 -5.18 -3.62
C PHE A 15 -10.41 -6.01 -3.40
N LEU A 16 -10.02 -6.15 -2.14
CA LEU A 16 -8.91 -7.00 -1.71
C LEU A 16 -9.43 -7.92 -0.59
N PRO A 17 -9.32 -9.25 -0.74
CA PRO A 17 -9.61 -10.17 0.35
C PRO A 17 -8.74 -9.88 1.57
N GLU A 18 -9.29 -10.06 2.77
CA GLU A 18 -8.58 -9.78 4.03
C GLU A 18 -7.26 -10.56 4.15
N ALA A 19 -7.27 -11.82 3.73
CA ALA A 19 -6.08 -12.68 3.74
C ALA A 19 -4.92 -12.11 2.91
N ASP A 20 -5.21 -11.28 1.91
CA ASP A 20 -4.20 -10.69 1.03
C ASP A 20 -3.71 -9.32 1.51
N LEU A 21 -4.29 -8.76 2.58
CA LEU A 21 -4.03 -7.38 3.03
C LEU A 21 -2.55 -7.09 3.25
N LEU A 22 -1.84 -7.97 3.98
CA LEU A 22 -0.42 -7.76 4.29
C LEU A 22 0.47 -7.89 3.06
N SER A 23 0.23 -8.91 2.23
CA SER A 23 0.99 -9.12 0.99
C SER A 23 0.83 -7.93 0.03
N TYR A 24 -0.39 -7.40 -0.10
CA TYR A 24 -0.67 -6.25 -0.95
C TYR A 24 -0.08 -4.94 -0.40
N CYS A 25 -0.17 -4.71 0.92
CA CYS A 25 0.51 -3.58 1.56
C CYS A 25 2.03 -3.65 1.35
N THR A 26 2.60 -4.86 1.43
CA THR A 26 4.02 -5.09 1.20
C THR A 26 4.43 -4.77 -0.23
N ALA A 27 3.62 -5.17 -1.22
CA ALA A 27 3.84 -4.81 -2.63
C ALA A 27 3.84 -3.28 -2.83
N ILE A 28 2.86 -2.56 -2.26
CA ILE A 28 2.82 -1.08 -2.29
C ILE A 28 4.09 -0.46 -1.70
N LEU A 29 4.54 -0.97 -0.55
CA LEU A 29 5.75 -0.46 0.12
C LEU A 29 7.03 -0.74 -0.69
N ARG A 30 7.12 -1.89 -1.37
CA ARG A 30 8.26 -2.20 -2.25
C ARG A 30 8.32 -1.27 -3.44
N VAL A 31 7.20 -1.06 -4.15
CA VAL A 31 7.11 -0.09 -5.25
C VAL A 31 7.51 1.31 -4.76
N TYR A 32 6.99 1.72 -3.60
CA TYR A 32 7.34 3.01 -3.02
C TYR A 32 8.81 3.11 -2.58
N ASN A 33 9.42 2.03 -2.11
CA ASN A 33 10.84 2.01 -1.76
C ASN A 33 11.74 2.09 -2.99
N LEU A 34 11.35 1.44 -4.10
CA LEU A 34 12.12 1.43 -5.34
C LEU A 34 12.10 2.79 -6.05
N TYR A 35 10.93 3.43 -6.11
CA TYR A 35 10.74 4.66 -6.91
C TYR A 35 10.57 5.94 -6.08
N GLY A 36 10.47 5.81 -4.75
CA GLY A 36 10.27 6.95 -3.86
C GLY A 36 11.47 7.88 -3.83
N ARG A 37 11.23 9.17 -4.02
CA ARG A 37 12.27 10.20 -3.93
C ARG A 37 12.88 10.29 -2.53
N ARG A 38 14.19 10.45 -2.47
CA ARG A 38 14.98 10.68 -1.24
C ARG A 38 15.79 11.99 -1.28
N ASP A 39 15.89 12.60 -2.44
CA ASP A 39 16.64 13.83 -2.70
C ASP A 39 15.92 15.09 -2.20
N ASN A 40 14.59 15.10 -2.20
CA ASN A 40 13.80 16.27 -1.80
C ASN A 40 12.69 15.88 -0.82
N LYS A 41 12.85 16.28 0.45
CA LYS A 41 11.88 16.01 1.54
C LYS A 41 10.46 16.51 1.25
N TYR A 42 10.30 17.55 0.44
CA TYR A 42 8.97 18.08 0.08
C TYR A 42 8.27 17.22 -0.98
N LYS A 43 9.04 16.46 -1.78
CA LYS A 43 8.54 15.53 -2.81
C LYS A 43 8.64 14.05 -2.43
N ALA A 44 9.17 13.74 -1.25
CA ALA A 44 9.46 12.36 -0.84
C ALA A 44 8.24 11.50 -0.48
N ARG A 45 7.02 12.05 -0.38
CA ARG A 45 5.83 11.30 0.06
C ARG A 45 5.21 10.50 -1.08
N ILE A 46 4.67 9.32 -0.79
CA ILE A 46 4.00 8.43 -1.77
C ILE A 46 2.93 9.12 -2.62
N LYS A 47 2.18 10.09 -2.07
CA LYS A 47 1.17 10.85 -2.84
C LYS A 47 1.76 11.59 -4.04
N ILE A 48 3.02 12.03 -3.94
CA ILE A 48 3.73 12.72 -5.01
C ILE A 48 4.16 11.70 -6.07
N LEU A 49 4.72 10.56 -5.65
CA LEU A 49 5.04 9.45 -6.56
C LEU A 49 3.81 9.03 -7.37
N VAL A 50 2.68 8.78 -6.70
CA VAL A 50 1.42 8.38 -7.35
C VAL A 50 0.85 9.47 -8.26
N HIS A 51 1.14 10.75 -7.98
CA HIS A 51 0.75 11.84 -8.87
C HIS A 51 1.64 11.92 -10.11
N GLU A 52 2.97 11.86 -9.94
CA GLU A 52 3.97 11.99 -11.01
C GLU A 52 4.01 10.75 -11.93
N THR A 53 3.90 9.54 -11.38
CA THR A 53 3.91 8.27 -12.16
C THR A 53 2.57 7.97 -12.84
N GLY A 54 1.45 8.44 -12.26
CA GLY A 54 0.12 8.10 -12.74
C GLY A 54 -0.48 6.86 -12.05
N VAL A 55 -1.82 6.77 -12.02
CA VAL A 55 -2.55 5.71 -11.31
C VAL A 55 -2.37 4.36 -11.98
N GLU A 56 -2.52 4.33 -13.30
CA GLU A 56 -2.47 3.10 -14.11
C GLU A 56 -1.11 2.42 -13.95
N GLU A 57 -0.02 3.17 -14.08
CA GLU A 57 1.33 2.61 -13.98
C GLU A 57 1.68 2.17 -12.55
N ILE A 58 1.31 2.95 -11.53
CA ILE A 58 1.48 2.50 -10.14
C ILE A 58 0.70 1.22 -9.88
N THR A 59 -0.54 1.14 -10.37
CA THR A 59 -1.39 -0.05 -10.21
C THR A 59 -0.72 -1.24 -10.87
N ARG A 60 -0.23 -1.09 -12.11
CA ARG A 60 0.48 -2.15 -12.85
C ARG A 60 1.70 -2.66 -12.08
N GLN A 61 2.52 -1.76 -11.53
CA GLN A 61 3.70 -2.12 -10.76
C GLN A 61 3.36 -2.82 -9.45
N VAL A 62 2.35 -2.32 -8.73
CA VAL A 62 1.89 -2.94 -7.47
C VAL A 62 1.33 -4.34 -7.72
N GLU A 63 0.51 -4.50 -8.76
CA GLU A 63 -0.06 -5.82 -9.11
C GLU A 63 1.04 -6.80 -9.53
N ALA A 64 2.05 -6.35 -10.29
CA ALA A 64 3.20 -7.18 -10.65
C ALA A 64 4.00 -7.64 -9.43
N GLU A 65 4.37 -6.71 -8.53
CA GLU A 65 5.05 -7.05 -7.27
C GLU A 65 4.20 -7.95 -6.37
N TRP A 66 2.88 -7.75 -6.37
CA TRP A 66 1.97 -8.55 -5.56
C TRP A 66 1.84 -9.99 -6.07
N GLN A 67 1.83 -10.24 -7.39
CA GLN A 67 1.82 -11.61 -7.91
C GLN A 67 2.99 -12.45 -7.40
N GLU A 68 4.18 -11.84 -7.26
CA GLU A 68 5.37 -12.51 -6.72
C GLU A 68 5.30 -12.74 -5.21
N LEU A 69 4.46 -12.00 -4.49
CA LEU A 69 4.35 -12.02 -3.03
C LEU A 69 3.11 -12.71 -2.49
N LYS A 70 2.10 -12.92 -3.33
CA LYS A 70 0.78 -13.37 -2.90
C LYS A 70 0.83 -14.71 -2.15
N ASP A 71 1.71 -15.60 -2.57
CA ASP A 71 1.90 -16.93 -1.96
C ASP A 71 3.02 -16.95 -0.92
N ALA A 72 3.66 -15.81 -0.63
CA ALA A 72 4.60 -15.70 0.47
C ALA A 72 3.88 -15.83 1.82
N ASP A 73 4.60 -16.28 2.85
CA ASP A 73 4.06 -16.48 4.20
C ASP A 73 3.83 -15.13 4.93
N LEU A 74 2.84 -14.38 4.44
CA LEU A 74 2.39 -13.08 4.94
C LEU A 74 0.91 -13.15 5.35
N LYS A 75 0.49 -14.28 5.92
CA LYS A 75 -0.87 -14.45 6.44
C LYS A 75 -0.96 -13.91 7.86
N LEU A 76 -2.03 -13.17 8.16
CA LEU A 76 -2.31 -12.70 9.50
C LEU A 76 -2.64 -13.89 10.41
N PRO A 77 -1.95 -14.05 11.56
CA PRO A 77 -2.34 -15.03 12.56
C PRO A 77 -3.73 -14.72 13.09
N GLU A 78 -4.58 -15.74 13.19
CA GLU A 78 -5.97 -15.53 13.60
C GLU A 78 -6.10 -15.05 15.06
N ALA A 79 -5.09 -15.30 15.88
CA ALA A 79 -5.01 -14.75 17.23
C ALA A 79 -4.90 -13.21 17.21
N ASP A 80 -4.15 -12.65 16.27
CA ASP A 80 -3.95 -11.20 16.14
C ASP A 80 -5.24 -10.52 15.66
N ILE A 81 -5.93 -11.14 14.70
CA ILE A 81 -7.23 -10.68 14.20
C ILE A 81 -8.22 -10.60 15.37
N ARG A 82 -8.39 -11.68 16.14
CA ARG A 82 -9.28 -11.71 17.30
C ARG A 82 -8.91 -10.68 18.38
N ALA A 83 -7.61 -10.45 18.59
CA ALA A 83 -7.15 -9.46 19.56
C ALA A 83 -7.53 -8.03 19.13
N ILE A 84 -7.40 -7.71 17.84
CA ILE A 84 -7.81 -6.43 17.27
C ILE A 84 -9.34 -6.26 17.37
N ASP A 85 -10.12 -7.27 16.99
CA ASP A 85 -11.59 -7.23 17.09
C ASP A 85 -12.06 -6.98 18.52
N ALA A 86 -11.47 -7.68 19.49
CA ALA A 86 -11.80 -7.49 20.90
C ALA A 86 -11.45 -6.08 21.41
N TYR A 87 -10.36 -5.50 20.94
CA TYR A 87 -9.93 -4.16 21.34
C TYR A 87 -10.89 -3.05 20.85
N PHE A 88 -11.49 -3.24 19.67
CA PHE A 88 -12.42 -2.28 19.07
C PHE A 88 -13.91 -2.63 19.29
N ALA A 89 -14.21 -3.62 20.14
CA ALA A 89 -15.58 -3.94 20.52
C ALA A 89 -16.24 -2.73 21.24
N PRO A 90 -17.54 -2.46 20.99
CA PRO A 90 -18.24 -1.27 21.47
C PRO A 90 -18.46 -1.23 23.00
#